data_AF-A0A7S3NXD0-F1
#
_entry.id   AF-A0A7S3NXD0-F1
#
_cell.length_a   1.000
_cell.length_b   1.000
_cell.length_c   1.000
_cell.angle_alpha   90.00
_cell.angle_beta   90.00
_cell.angle_gamma   90.00
#
_symmetry.space_group_name_H-M   'P 1'
#
loop_
_entity.id
_entity.type
_entity.pdbx_description
1 polymer ?
#
loop_
_entity_poly.entity_id
_entity_poly.type
_entity_poly.pdbx_seq_one_letter_code
_entity_poly.pdbx_strand_id
1 'polypeptide(L)'
;MVTTGTDSRMKVWDLRKYECVHDYFTRGPAFATDISQKGLLSVTYGNTVEVWKDWEAEKQKEPYMSHKVQKGSSILTCKFSPFEDFLGLGHYKGFSSIIVPGSGEANYTFEAMAPRKEALVHEVLEKLQPSTISLDQAKIGTIDRASKEIKEQERKEELAEWMSKKKTKEKKKKTKGRQKIGRTMARSQRQQFEKQRDSMRQEMEKKYNKDREEKELIHKDLAFLEGFAPKKDEEEKVNDE
;
A
#
# COMPACT_ATOMS: atom_id res chain seq x y z
N MET A 1 -8.67 17.00 -1.74
CA MET A 1 -9.12 16.17 -2.89
C MET A 1 -10.64 16.14 -2.92
N VAL A 2 -11.26 16.16 -4.10
CA VAL A 2 -12.71 16.04 -4.24
C VAL A 2 -13.06 14.83 -5.09
N THR A 3 -14.09 14.11 -4.69
CA THR A 3 -14.62 12.96 -5.42
C THR A 3 -16.12 13.10 -5.58
N THR A 4 -16.62 12.83 -6.78
CA THR A 4 -18.06 12.78 -7.08
C THR A 4 -18.48 11.36 -7.39
N GLY A 5 -19.57 10.90 -6.77
CA GLY A 5 -20.12 9.57 -6.97
C GLY A 5 -21.38 9.56 -7.85
N THR A 6 -21.72 8.37 -8.35
CA THR A 6 -23.00 8.11 -9.04
C THR A 6 -24.20 8.20 -8.11
N ASP A 7 -23.96 8.17 -6.80
CA ASP A 7 -24.94 8.36 -5.72
C ASP A 7 -25.38 9.83 -5.54
N SER A 8 -24.99 10.72 -6.46
CA SER A 8 -25.26 12.16 -6.39
C SER A 8 -24.69 12.79 -5.11
N ARG A 9 -23.51 12.30 -4.68
CA ARG A 9 -22.77 12.89 -3.58
C ARG A 9 -21.41 13.38 -4.04
N MET A 10 -21.01 14.51 -3.49
CA MET A 10 -19.68 15.07 -3.62
C MET A 10 -19.02 15.08 -2.25
N LYS A 11 -17.88 14.38 -2.14
CA LYS A 11 -17.10 14.30 -0.91
C LYS A 11 -15.78 15.02 -1.06
N VAL A 12 -15.44 15.77 -0.03
CA VAL A 12 -14.18 16.46 0.14
C VAL A 12 -13.32 15.68 1.11
N TRP A 13 -12.08 15.40 0.71
CA TRP A 13 -11.11 14.60 1.43
C TRP A 13 -9.85 15.40 1.72
N ASP A 14 -9.39 15.34 2.97
CA ASP A 14 -8.04 15.76 3.35
C ASP A 14 -7.07 14.62 3.02
N LEU A 15 -6.14 14.85 2.08
CA LEU A 15 -5.13 13.86 1.70
C LEU A 15 -3.99 13.72 2.70
N ARG A 16 -3.81 14.69 3.60
CA ARG A 16 -2.76 14.63 4.64
C ARG A 16 -3.19 13.75 5.80
N LYS A 17 -4.48 13.83 6.17
CA LYS A 17 -5.08 13.05 7.27
C LYS A 17 -5.87 11.82 6.83
N TYR A 18 -6.22 11.73 5.54
CA TYR A 18 -7.08 10.70 4.96
C TYR A 18 -8.50 10.66 5.51
N GLU A 19 -9.05 11.82 5.88
CA GLU A 19 -10.38 11.95 6.45
C GLU A 19 -11.33 12.65 5.49
N CYS A 20 -12.62 12.27 5.54
CA CYS A 20 -13.67 12.97 4.84
C CYS A 20 -14.04 14.23 5.63
N VAL A 21 -13.78 15.40 5.05
CA VAL A 21 -14.03 16.70 5.68
C VAL A 21 -15.47 17.13 5.48
N HIS A 22 -15.96 17.05 4.24
CA HIS A 22 -17.31 17.49 3.89
C HIS A 22 -18.01 16.50 2.96
N ASP A 23 -19.32 16.33 3.19
CA ASP A 23 -20.24 15.56 2.35
C ASP A 23 -21.35 16.48 1.86
N TYR A 24 -21.43 16.66 0.53
CA TYR A 24 -22.40 17.48 -0.16
C TYR A 24 -23.31 16.62 -1.02
N PHE A 25 -24.60 16.98 -1.06
CA PHE A 25 -25.54 16.38 -1.99
C PHE A 25 -25.58 17.19 -3.27
N THR A 26 -25.35 16.55 -4.41
CA THR A 26 -25.50 17.16 -5.74
C THR A 26 -26.92 16.89 -6.25
N ARG A 27 -27.47 17.78 -7.07
CA ARG A 27 -28.85 17.62 -7.58
C ARG A 27 -29.03 16.40 -8.49
N GLY A 28 -27.94 15.85 -8.99
CA GLY A 28 -27.88 14.59 -9.72
C GLY A 28 -26.46 14.04 -9.75
N PRO A 29 -26.24 12.91 -10.43
CA PRO A 29 -24.91 12.31 -10.57
C PRO A 29 -23.98 13.30 -11.28
N ALA A 30 -22.86 13.62 -10.63
CA ALA A 30 -21.88 14.52 -11.24
C ALA A 30 -20.96 13.73 -12.19
N PHE A 31 -20.71 14.32 -13.37
CA PHE A 31 -19.97 13.66 -14.46
C PHE A 31 -18.51 14.07 -14.49
N ALA A 32 -18.23 15.35 -14.30
CA ALA A 32 -16.89 15.89 -14.27
C ALA A 32 -16.74 16.92 -13.15
N THR A 33 -15.55 16.94 -12.58
CA THR A 33 -15.13 17.90 -11.58
C THR A 33 -13.68 18.32 -11.83
N ASP A 34 -13.38 19.59 -11.58
CA ASP A 34 -12.05 20.15 -11.76
C ASP A 34 -11.81 21.25 -10.73
N ILE A 35 -10.55 21.43 -10.32
CA ILE A 35 -10.14 22.43 -9.33
C ILE A 35 -9.25 23.47 -10.03
N SER A 36 -9.54 24.75 -9.84
CA SER A 36 -8.78 25.86 -10.39
C SER A 36 -7.48 26.09 -9.61
N GLN A 37 -6.55 26.85 -10.18
CA GLN A 37 -5.27 27.20 -9.53
C GLN A 37 -5.47 27.92 -8.20
N LYS A 38 -6.49 28.80 -8.12
CA LYS A 38 -6.89 29.52 -6.90
C LYS A 38 -7.84 28.74 -5.98
N GLY A 39 -8.08 27.47 -6.25
CA GLY A 39 -8.90 26.61 -5.38
C GLY A 39 -10.42 26.74 -5.58
N LEU A 40 -10.90 27.26 -6.72
CA LEU A 40 -12.33 27.13 -7.07
C LEU A 40 -12.62 25.73 -7.58
N LEU A 41 -13.73 25.14 -7.14
CA LEU A 41 -14.13 23.80 -7.52
C LEU A 41 -15.28 23.87 -8.51
N SER A 42 -15.13 23.25 -9.67
CA SER A 42 -16.22 23.04 -10.62
C SER A 42 -16.82 21.65 -10.45
N VAL A 43 -18.15 21.58 -10.49
CA VAL A 43 -18.93 20.34 -10.42
C VAL A 43 -19.99 20.40 -11.52
N THR A 44 -20.01 19.40 -12.37
CA THR A 44 -20.98 19.31 -13.47
C THR A 44 -21.94 18.17 -13.25
N TYR A 45 -23.23 18.42 -13.47
CA TYR A 45 -24.26 17.38 -13.46
C TYR A 45 -25.31 17.71 -14.53
N GLY A 46 -25.66 16.72 -15.34
CA GLY A 46 -26.58 16.92 -16.47
C GLY A 46 -26.10 18.02 -17.43
N ASN A 47 -26.87 19.10 -17.54
CA ASN A 47 -26.55 20.28 -18.35
C ASN A 47 -26.13 21.52 -17.53
N THR A 48 -25.93 21.36 -16.23
CA THR A 48 -25.61 22.45 -15.31
C THR A 48 -24.19 22.27 -14.78
N VAL A 49 -23.47 23.38 -14.68
CA VAL A 49 -22.21 23.47 -13.96
C VAL A 49 -22.39 24.39 -12.76
N GLU A 50 -21.88 23.95 -11.61
CA GLU A 50 -21.79 24.73 -10.39
C GLU A 50 -20.32 24.92 -10.02
N VAL A 51 -19.98 26.15 -9.67
CA VAL A 51 -18.67 26.52 -9.16
C VAL A 51 -18.79 26.83 -7.68
N TRP A 52 -17.95 26.22 -6.87
CA TRP A 52 -17.89 26.36 -5.42
C TRP A 52 -16.60 27.08 -5.04
N LYS A 53 -16.73 28.05 -4.14
CA LYS A 53 -15.61 28.82 -3.59
C LYS A 53 -15.48 28.49 -2.11
N ASP A 54 -14.25 28.48 -1.58
CA ASP A 54 -13.99 28.27 -0.14
C ASP A 54 -14.59 26.96 0.41
N TRP A 55 -14.65 25.93 -0.44
CA TRP A 55 -15.22 24.61 -0.14
C TRP A 55 -14.33 23.74 0.76
N GLU A 56 -13.06 24.12 0.93
CA GLU A 56 -12.08 23.43 1.78
C GLU A 56 -12.20 23.83 3.25
N ALA A 57 -12.53 25.09 3.52
CA ALA A 57 -12.49 25.65 4.87
C ALA A 57 -13.83 25.48 5.61
N GLU A 58 -14.94 25.74 4.93
CA GLU A 58 -16.29 25.65 5.51
C GLU A 58 -17.25 24.93 4.57
N LYS A 59 -18.25 24.27 5.17
CA LYS A 59 -19.34 23.67 4.43
C LYS A 59 -20.26 24.75 3.84
N GLN A 60 -20.06 25.07 2.57
CA GLN A 60 -20.84 26.10 1.88
C GLN A 60 -22.30 25.68 1.67
N LYS A 61 -23.24 26.61 1.81
CA LYS A 61 -24.67 26.34 1.60
C LYS A 61 -25.07 26.44 0.12
N GLU A 62 -24.44 27.35 -0.60
CA GLU A 62 -24.77 27.67 -1.98
C GLU A 62 -23.51 27.74 -2.84
N PRO A 63 -23.59 27.41 -4.14
CA PRO A 63 -22.47 27.55 -5.06
C PRO A 63 -22.19 29.04 -5.31
N TYR A 64 -20.91 29.37 -5.55
CA TYR A 64 -20.47 30.71 -5.94
C TYR A 64 -21.10 31.17 -7.26
N MET A 65 -21.18 30.25 -8.23
CA MET A 65 -21.82 30.51 -9.51
C MET A 65 -22.46 29.23 -10.05
N SER A 66 -23.57 29.39 -10.76
CA SER A 66 -24.18 28.30 -11.52
C SER A 66 -24.42 28.74 -12.96
N HIS A 67 -24.12 27.87 -13.91
CA HIS A 67 -24.35 28.12 -15.33
C HIS A 67 -25.02 26.90 -15.98
N LYS A 68 -25.99 27.15 -16.85
CA LYS A 68 -26.72 26.11 -17.59
C LYS A 68 -26.38 26.20 -19.06
N VAL A 69 -25.88 25.10 -19.60
CA VAL A 69 -25.62 24.97 -21.03
C VAL A 69 -26.96 24.83 -21.77
N GLN A 70 -26.95 25.13 -23.07
CA GLN A 70 -28.11 25.09 -23.95
C GLN A 70 -28.98 23.84 -23.73
N LYS A 71 -30.31 24.03 -23.74
CA LYS A 71 -31.30 22.96 -23.55
C LYS A 71 -31.02 21.78 -24.50
N GLY A 72 -31.07 20.57 -23.94
CA GLY A 72 -30.82 19.31 -24.66
C GLY A 72 -29.36 18.96 -24.90
N SER A 73 -28.41 19.64 -24.26
CA SER A 73 -26.99 19.27 -24.27
C SER A 73 -26.51 19.00 -22.86
N SER A 74 -26.06 17.78 -22.59
CA SER A 74 -25.40 17.44 -21.32
C SER A 74 -23.90 17.71 -21.41
N ILE A 75 -23.31 18.08 -20.28
CA ILE A 75 -21.88 18.32 -20.13
C ILE A 75 -21.18 16.98 -19.90
N LEU A 76 -20.06 16.75 -20.59
CA LEU A 76 -19.22 15.56 -20.42
C LEU A 76 -17.96 15.88 -19.62
N THR A 77 -17.37 17.05 -19.85
CA THR A 77 -16.08 17.44 -19.24
C THR A 77 -16.07 18.93 -18.92
N CYS A 78 -15.37 19.28 -17.84
CA CYS A 78 -15.06 20.65 -17.46
C CYS A 78 -13.59 20.78 -17.11
N LYS A 79 -12.94 21.83 -17.59
CA LYS A 79 -11.53 22.13 -17.28
C LYS A 79 -11.30 23.63 -17.17
N PHE A 80 -10.66 24.06 -16.09
CA PHE A 80 -10.23 25.46 -15.95
C PHE A 80 -9.07 25.76 -16.91
N SER A 81 -9.09 26.96 -17.51
CA SER A 81 -7.96 27.46 -18.28
C SER A 81 -6.82 27.81 -17.33
N PRO A 82 -5.59 27.34 -17.56
CA PRO A 82 -4.43 27.77 -16.77
C PRO A 82 -4.22 29.29 -16.90
N PHE A 83 -3.94 29.97 -15.78
CA PHE A 83 -3.59 31.39 -15.70
C PHE A 83 -4.68 32.39 -16.14
N GLU A 84 -5.83 31.92 -16.58
CA GLU A 84 -6.93 32.74 -17.05
C GLU A 84 -8.23 32.44 -16.28
N ASP A 85 -9.15 33.41 -16.28
CA ASP A 85 -10.45 33.30 -15.62
C ASP A 85 -11.51 32.63 -16.51
N PHE A 86 -11.15 31.51 -17.15
CA PHE A 86 -12.06 30.75 -18.01
C PHE A 86 -12.26 29.31 -17.53
N LEU A 87 -13.48 28.81 -17.69
CA LEU A 87 -13.84 27.40 -17.54
C LEU A 87 -14.36 26.88 -18.87
N GLY A 88 -13.62 25.93 -19.44
CA GLY A 88 -14.02 25.21 -20.64
C GLY A 88 -15.01 24.09 -20.29
N LEU A 89 -16.12 24.03 -21.02
CA LEU A 89 -17.18 23.04 -20.91
C LEU A 89 -17.28 22.27 -22.22
N GLY A 90 -16.95 20.99 -22.19
CA GLY A 90 -17.21 20.07 -23.31
C GLY A 90 -18.59 19.46 -23.14
N HIS A 91 -19.49 19.71 -24.09
CA HIS A 91 -20.86 19.21 -24.08
C HIS A 91 -21.20 18.50 -25.39
N TYR A 92 -22.29 17.73 -25.46
CA TYR A 92 -22.62 16.93 -26.66
C TYR A 92 -22.70 17.75 -27.97
N LYS A 93 -23.14 19.02 -27.87
CA LYS A 93 -23.24 19.93 -29.02
C LYS A 93 -21.93 20.65 -29.41
N GLY A 94 -20.80 20.38 -28.75
CA GLY A 94 -19.53 21.07 -28.97
C GLY A 94 -18.87 21.59 -27.70
N PHE A 95 -18.30 22.79 -27.78
CA PHE A 95 -17.53 23.41 -26.70
C PHE A 95 -18.09 24.78 -26.35
N SER A 96 -18.12 25.09 -25.06
CA SER A 96 -18.46 26.41 -24.54
C SER A 96 -17.42 26.83 -23.52
N SER A 97 -16.97 28.08 -23.58
CA SER A 97 -16.10 28.66 -22.56
C SER A 97 -16.91 29.69 -21.77
N ILE A 98 -16.91 29.58 -20.45
CA ILE A 98 -17.54 30.56 -19.55
C ILE A 98 -16.48 31.28 -18.74
N ILE A 99 -16.72 32.55 -18.44
CA ILE A 99 -15.84 33.34 -17.56
C ILE A 99 -16.15 32.95 -16.12
N VAL A 100 -15.14 32.57 -15.35
CA VAL A 100 -15.23 32.31 -13.92
C VAL A 100 -14.29 33.28 -13.20
N PRO A 101 -14.79 34.41 -12.69
CA PRO A 101 -13.94 35.41 -12.06
C PRO A 101 -13.20 34.83 -10.87
N GLY A 102 -11.88 35.02 -10.85
CA GLY A 102 -10.99 34.56 -9.79
C GLY A 102 -10.53 33.10 -9.89
N SER A 103 -10.75 32.40 -11.02
CA SER A 103 -10.28 31.02 -11.19
C SER A 103 -8.78 30.90 -11.50
N GLY A 104 -8.22 31.85 -12.23
CA GLY A 104 -6.85 31.86 -12.71
C GLY A 104 -5.87 32.56 -11.78
N GLU A 105 -4.64 32.06 -11.75
CA GLU A 105 -3.53 32.74 -11.10
C GLU A 105 -2.99 33.86 -12.00
N ALA A 106 -3.13 35.10 -11.55
CA ALA A 106 -2.73 36.28 -12.33
C ALA A 106 -1.21 36.47 -12.37
N ASN A 107 -0.51 35.98 -11.35
CA ASN A 107 0.94 36.12 -11.22
C ASN A 107 1.63 34.94 -11.90
N TYR A 108 1.62 34.92 -13.23
CA TYR A 108 2.42 33.96 -13.99
C TYR A 108 3.51 34.69 -14.75
N THR A 109 4.70 34.10 -14.79
CA THR A 109 5.76 34.58 -15.67
C THR A 109 5.38 34.22 -17.08
N PHE A 110 5.00 35.20 -17.91
CA PHE A 110 4.83 34.97 -19.34
C PHE A 110 6.18 34.52 -19.88
N GLU A 111 6.28 33.25 -20.23
CA GLU A 111 7.41 32.76 -20.99
C GLU A 111 7.35 33.53 -22.31
N ALA A 112 8.25 34.50 -22.47
CA ALA A 112 8.47 35.15 -23.76
C ALA A 112 8.80 34.06 -24.80
N MET A 113 9.03 34.40 -26.05
CA MET A 113 9.54 33.47 -27.07
C MET A 113 10.97 32.94 -26.74
N ALA A 114 11.26 32.56 -25.49
CA ALA A 114 12.33 31.66 -25.15
C ALA A 114 12.24 30.42 -26.05
N PRO A 115 13.38 29.86 -26.47
CA PRO A 115 13.37 28.70 -27.32
C PRO A 115 12.74 27.55 -26.54
N ARG A 116 11.49 27.19 -26.87
CA ARG A 116 10.79 25.98 -26.38
C ARG A 116 11.67 24.73 -26.42
N LYS A 117 12.65 24.72 -27.33
CA LYS A 117 13.67 23.69 -27.45
C LYS A 117 14.53 23.57 -26.18
N GLU A 118 15.01 24.68 -25.62
CA GLU A 118 15.83 24.66 -24.40
C GLU A 118 15.00 24.24 -23.20
N ALA A 119 13.80 24.80 -23.03
CA ALA A 119 12.87 24.39 -21.96
C ALA A 119 12.56 22.88 -22.02
N LEU A 120 12.31 22.34 -23.22
CA LEU A 120 12.09 20.91 -23.42
C LEU A 120 13.36 20.09 -23.12
N VAL A 121 14.55 20.57 -23.50
CA VAL A 121 15.81 19.90 -23.17
C VAL A 121 16.00 19.86 -21.65
N HIS A 122 15.73 20.96 -20.95
CA HIS A 122 15.77 21.01 -19.49
C HIS A 122 14.75 20.04 -18.86
N GLU A 123 13.50 20.04 -19.33
CA GLU A 123 12.45 19.13 -18.84
C GLU A 123 12.82 17.65 -19.02
N VAL A 124 13.46 17.30 -20.14
CA VAL A 124 13.92 15.93 -20.41
C VAL A 124 15.11 15.55 -19.55
N LEU A 125 16.08 16.46 -19.36
CA LEU A 125 17.26 16.22 -18.52
C LEU A 125 16.91 16.15 -17.04
N GLU A 126 15.96 16.94 -16.57
CA GLU A 126 15.50 17.02 -15.18
C GLU A 126 14.33 16.06 -14.87
N LYS A 127 13.94 15.23 -15.85
CA LYS A 127 12.83 14.27 -15.69
C LYS A 127 13.06 13.35 -14.49
N LEU A 128 12.15 13.44 -13.52
CA LEU A 128 12.17 12.61 -12.32
C LEU A 128 11.97 11.13 -12.65
N GLN A 129 12.74 10.27 -12.00
CA GLN A 129 12.61 8.82 -12.14
C GLN A 129 11.32 8.32 -11.47
N PRO A 130 10.65 7.28 -12.01
CA PRO A 130 9.42 6.75 -11.41
C PRO A 130 9.58 6.25 -9.96
N SER A 131 10.79 5.81 -9.58
CA SER A 131 11.11 5.40 -8.20
C SER A 131 11.06 6.55 -7.18
N THR A 132 11.04 7.80 -7.64
CA THR A 132 11.00 9.00 -6.80
C THR A 132 9.59 9.35 -6.35
N ILE A 133 8.56 8.77 -7.00
CA ILE A 133 7.16 9.06 -6.70
C ILE A 133 6.83 8.43 -5.34
N SER A 134 6.68 9.27 -4.33
CA SER A 134 6.29 8.90 -2.97
C SER A 134 5.19 9.83 -2.47
N LEU A 135 4.43 9.37 -1.48
CA LEU A 135 3.32 10.14 -0.90
C LEU A 135 3.84 11.43 -0.23
N ASP A 136 4.91 11.32 0.54
CA ASP A 136 5.55 12.45 1.20
C ASP A 136 6.78 12.89 0.40
N GLN A 137 6.65 14.04 -0.26
CA GLN A 137 7.71 14.62 -1.08
C GLN A 137 8.90 15.12 -0.24
N ALA A 138 8.67 15.46 1.04
CA ALA A 138 9.73 15.92 1.94
C ALA A 138 10.68 14.79 2.36
N LYS A 139 10.35 13.53 2.07
CA LYS A 139 11.17 12.37 2.38
C LYS A 139 12.46 12.31 1.56
N ILE A 140 12.46 12.90 0.36
CA ILE A 140 13.63 12.87 -0.54
C ILE A 140 14.77 13.69 0.09
N GLY A 141 15.90 13.04 0.36
CA GLY A 141 17.06 13.66 1.02
C GLY A 141 17.09 13.51 2.55
N THR A 142 16.08 12.89 3.15
CA THR A 142 16.09 12.57 4.58
C THR A 142 16.86 11.28 4.87
N ILE A 143 17.44 11.19 6.08
CA ILE A 143 18.09 9.97 6.55
C ILE A 143 17.02 9.05 7.12
N ASP A 144 17.02 7.80 6.68
CA ASP A 144 16.14 6.78 7.23
C ASP A 144 16.46 6.51 8.70
N ARG A 145 15.54 6.90 9.59
CA ARG A 145 15.62 6.71 11.04
C ARG A 145 15.07 5.36 11.50
N ALA A 146 14.61 4.49 10.60
CA ALA A 146 14.09 3.18 10.95
C ALA A 146 15.15 2.31 11.65
N SER A 147 14.66 1.39 12.50
CA SER A 147 15.49 0.43 13.22
C SER A 147 16.25 -0.47 12.24
N LYS A 148 17.40 -1.01 12.69
CA LYS A 148 18.22 -1.90 11.86
C LYS A 148 17.47 -3.17 11.40
N GLU A 149 16.53 -3.63 12.21
CA GLU A 149 15.71 -4.83 11.92
C GLU A 149 14.75 -4.58 10.75
N ILE A 150 14.07 -3.43 10.72
CA ILE A 150 13.15 -3.05 9.64
C ILE A 150 13.93 -2.93 8.32
N LYS A 151 15.09 -2.28 8.36
CA LYS A 151 15.99 -2.14 7.19
C LYS A 151 16.47 -3.48 6.63
N GLU A 152 16.72 -4.45 7.50
CA GLU A 152 17.16 -5.78 7.08
C GLU A 152 16.00 -6.61 6.51
N GLN A 153 14.79 -6.42 7.04
CA GLN A 153 13.59 -7.05 6.50
C GLN A 153 13.26 -6.51 5.09
N GLU A 154 13.23 -5.18 4.92
CA GLU A 154 12.99 -4.54 3.62
C GLU A 154 14.02 -4.99 2.57
N ARG A 155 15.31 -5.08 2.95
CA ARG A 155 16.38 -5.58 2.06
C ARG A 155 16.16 -7.01 1.61
N LYS A 156 15.68 -7.89 2.52
CA LYS A 156 15.36 -9.29 2.17
C LYS A 156 14.18 -9.37 1.22
N GLU A 157 13.17 -8.54 1.42
CA GLU A 157 11.98 -8.46 0.57
C GLU A 157 12.35 -7.97 -0.85
N GLU A 158 13.14 -6.90 -0.96
CA GLU A 158 13.64 -6.39 -2.25
C GLU A 158 14.47 -7.44 -3.00
N LEU A 159 15.37 -8.14 -2.30
CA LEU A 159 16.17 -9.21 -2.89
C LEU A 159 15.29 -10.36 -3.40
N ALA A 160 14.25 -10.72 -2.64
CA ALA A 160 13.30 -11.75 -3.04
C ALA A 160 12.50 -11.35 -4.29
N GLU A 161 12.06 -10.09 -4.37
CA GLU A 161 11.38 -9.56 -5.56
C GLU A 161 12.28 -9.56 -6.80
N TRP A 162 13.54 -9.14 -6.65
CA TRP A 162 14.51 -9.16 -7.74
C TRP A 162 14.77 -10.59 -8.25
N MET A 163 14.94 -11.54 -7.33
CA MET A 163 15.08 -12.96 -7.66
C MET A 163 13.84 -13.52 -8.36
N SER A 164 12.64 -13.09 -7.94
CA SER A 164 11.38 -13.48 -8.58
C SER A 164 11.27 -12.96 -10.01
N LYS A 165 11.61 -11.69 -10.26
CA LYS A 165 11.63 -11.06 -11.60
C LYS A 165 12.64 -11.73 -12.54
N LYS A 166 13.79 -12.18 -12.03
CA LYS A 166 14.76 -12.97 -12.81
C LYS A 166 14.18 -14.33 -13.23
N LYS A 167 13.54 -15.05 -12.31
CA LYS A 167 12.93 -16.36 -12.58
C LYS A 167 11.75 -16.28 -13.58
N THR A 168 11.00 -15.18 -13.59
CA THR A 168 9.91 -14.98 -14.57
C THR A 168 10.42 -14.63 -15.97
N LYS A 169 11.61 -14.03 -16.10
CA LYS A 169 12.25 -13.73 -17.39
C LYS A 169 12.89 -14.95 -18.05
N GLU A 170 13.20 -16.01 -17.32
CA GLU A 170 13.59 -17.28 -17.94
C GLU A 170 12.38 -17.83 -18.72
N LYS A 171 12.44 -17.68 -20.06
CA LYS A 171 11.40 -18.15 -20.98
C LYS A 171 11.11 -19.62 -20.70
N LYS A 172 9.91 -19.91 -20.17
CA LYS A 172 9.42 -21.28 -20.04
C LYS A 172 9.43 -21.93 -21.43
N LYS A 173 10.32 -22.90 -21.65
CA LYS A 173 10.29 -23.73 -22.86
C LYS A 173 8.91 -24.37 -22.95
N LYS A 174 8.20 -24.15 -24.06
CA LYS A 174 6.90 -24.78 -24.33
C LYS A 174 7.12 -26.27 -24.63
N THR A 175 7.34 -27.08 -23.61
CA THR A 175 7.37 -28.53 -23.73
C THR A 175 5.97 -29.11 -23.53
N LYS A 176 5.61 -30.12 -24.34
CA LYS A 176 4.36 -30.88 -24.22
C LYS A 176 4.29 -31.56 -22.83
N GLY A 177 3.61 -30.91 -21.90
CA GLY A 177 2.52 -31.47 -21.10
C GLY A 177 2.75 -32.68 -20.17
N ARG A 178 3.98 -33.11 -19.86
CA ARG A 178 4.17 -34.29 -18.96
C ARG A 178 4.39 -33.94 -17.48
N GLN A 179 4.87 -32.73 -17.17
CA GLN A 179 5.03 -32.24 -15.79
C GLN A 179 4.24 -30.94 -15.59
N LYS A 180 3.01 -31.06 -15.07
CA LYS A 180 2.20 -29.91 -14.64
C LYS A 180 2.83 -29.29 -13.39
N ILE A 181 2.84 -27.95 -13.32
CA ILE A 181 3.37 -27.16 -12.18
C ILE A 181 2.83 -27.67 -10.83
N GLY A 182 1.55 -28.09 -10.78
CA GLY A 182 0.94 -28.66 -9.57
C GLY A 182 1.62 -29.93 -9.05
N ARG A 183 2.11 -30.83 -9.93
CA ARG A 183 2.84 -32.04 -9.50
C ARG A 183 4.22 -31.70 -8.93
N THR A 184 4.87 -30.66 -9.48
CA THR A 184 6.17 -30.18 -8.98
C THR A 184 6.02 -29.48 -7.64
N MET A 185 5.01 -28.62 -7.48
CA MET A 185 4.68 -27.96 -6.21
C MET A 185 4.32 -29.00 -5.13
N ALA A 186 3.49 -29.99 -5.46
CA ALA A 186 3.15 -31.07 -4.53
C ALA A 186 4.37 -31.91 -4.11
N ARG A 187 5.32 -32.16 -5.01
CA ARG A 187 6.57 -32.86 -4.70
C ARG A 187 7.48 -32.02 -3.79
N SER A 188 7.59 -30.72 -4.04
CA SER A 188 8.34 -29.79 -3.19
C SER A 188 7.73 -29.71 -1.79
N GLN A 189 6.40 -29.61 -1.70
CA GLN A 189 5.69 -29.55 -0.42
C GLN A 189 5.85 -30.85 0.38
N ARG A 190 5.77 -32.01 -0.28
CA ARG A 190 6.07 -33.32 0.35
C ARG A 190 7.50 -33.40 0.89
N GLN A 191 8.49 -32.93 0.12
CA GLN A 191 9.88 -32.91 0.59
C GLN A 191 10.10 -31.97 1.78
N GLN A 192 9.39 -30.84 1.85
CA GLN A 192 9.45 -29.95 3.01
C GLN A 192 8.85 -30.62 4.26
N PHE A 193 7.69 -31.28 4.12
CA PHE A 193 7.08 -32.03 5.21
C PHE A 193 7.92 -33.22 5.68
N GLU A 194 8.58 -33.93 4.76
CA GLU A 194 9.48 -35.04 5.09
C GLU A 194 10.70 -34.55 5.87
N LYS A 195 11.33 -33.44 5.44
CA LYS A 195 12.41 -32.79 6.19
C LYS A 195 11.99 -32.33 7.59
N GLN A 196 10.80 -31.75 7.73
CA GLN A 196 10.27 -31.35 9.04
C GLN A 196 10.01 -32.54 9.96
N ARG A 197 9.53 -33.67 9.40
CA ARG A 197 9.34 -34.91 10.16
C ARG A 197 10.68 -35.50 10.59
N ASP A 198 11.68 -35.50 9.72
CA ASP A 198 13.01 -36.02 10.03
C ASP A 198 13.71 -35.17 11.10
N SER A 199 13.61 -33.83 11.02
CA SER A 199 14.16 -32.95 12.06
C SER A 199 13.46 -33.15 13.40
N MET A 200 12.13 -33.28 13.40
CA MET A 200 11.35 -33.54 14.62
C MET A 200 11.68 -34.92 15.22
N ARG A 201 11.93 -35.93 14.37
CA ARG A 201 12.34 -37.26 14.80
C ARG A 201 13.72 -37.23 15.47
N GLN A 202 14.67 -36.51 14.88
CA GLN A 202 16.01 -36.33 15.46
C GLN A 202 15.97 -35.58 16.80
N GLU A 203 15.09 -34.58 16.95
CA GLU A 203 14.90 -33.88 18.23
C GLU A 203 14.29 -34.77 19.30
N MET A 204 13.29 -35.58 18.95
CA MET A 204 12.68 -36.55 19.87
C MET A 204 13.68 -37.63 20.30
N GLU A 205 14.51 -38.12 19.39
CA GLU A 205 15.53 -39.13 19.66
C GLU A 205 16.65 -38.59 20.57
N LYS A 206 17.05 -37.32 20.37
CA LYS A 206 17.96 -36.63 21.29
C LYS A 206 17.37 -36.46 22.69
N LYS A 207 16.09 -36.12 22.80
CA LYS A 207 15.39 -36.05 24.09
C LYS A 207 15.33 -37.41 24.79
N TYR A 208 14.96 -38.46 24.05
CA TYR A 208 14.89 -39.81 24.60
C TYR A 208 16.25 -40.33 25.08
N ASN A 209 17.32 -40.10 24.32
CA ASN A 209 18.67 -40.48 24.73
C ASN A 209 19.12 -39.70 25.97
N LYS A 210 18.79 -38.41 26.07
CA LYS A 210 19.08 -37.60 27.27
C LYS A 210 18.33 -38.11 28.50
N ASP A 211 17.03 -38.39 28.37
CA ASP A 211 16.22 -38.95 29.47
C ASP A 211 16.72 -40.33 29.91
N ARG A 212 17.25 -41.12 28.96
CA ARG A 212 17.86 -42.43 29.25
C ARG A 212 19.19 -42.28 29.98
N GLU A 213 20.05 -41.37 29.54
CA GLU A 213 21.32 -41.05 30.21
C GLU A 213 21.08 -40.53 31.63
N GLU A 214 20.08 -39.67 31.83
CA GLU A 214 19.67 -39.18 33.16
C GLU A 214 19.17 -40.33 34.05
N LYS A 215 18.38 -41.26 33.52
CA LYS A 215 17.93 -42.46 34.26
C LYS A 215 19.08 -43.41 34.58
N GLU A 216 20.03 -43.61 33.67
CA GLU A 216 21.22 -44.43 33.91
C GLU A 216 22.15 -43.77 34.95
N LEU A 217 22.23 -42.43 34.97
CA LEU A 217 22.93 -41.69 36.03
C LEU A 217 22.24 -41.88 37.39
N ILE A 218 20.92 -41.66 37.44
CA ILE A 218 20.12 -41.84 38.66
C ILE A 218 20.24 -43.28 39.19
N HIS A 219 20.23 -44.28 38.30
CA HIS A 219 20.43 -45.67 38.69
C HIS A 219 21.84 -45.92 39.22
N LYS A 220 22.89 -45.34 38.62
CA LYS A 220 24.27 -45.46 39.11
C LYS A 220 24.44 -44.78 40.46
N ASP A 221 23.85 -43.60 40.66
CA ASP A 221 23.88 -42.87 41.93
C ASP A 221 23.12 -43.62 43.04
N LEU A 222 21.97 -44.23 42.72
CA LEU A 222 21.23 -45.10 43.64
C LEU A 222 22.02 -46.36 44.01
N ALA A 223 22.65 -47.03 43.04
CA ALA A 223 23.49 -48.20 43.29
C ALA A 223 24.76 -47.88 44.09
N PHE A 224 25.32 -46.68 43.90
CA PHE A 224 26.44 -46.17 44.70
C PHE A 224 26.03 -45.92 46.17
N LEU A 225 24.83 -45.40 46.41
CA LEU A 225 24.28 -45.18 47.74
C LEU A 225 23.95 -46.48 48.49
N GLU A 226 23.44 -47.51 47.80
CA GLU A 226 23.19 -48.83 48.40
C GLU A 226 24.48 -49.54 48.82
N GLY A 227 25.60 -49.29 48.15
CA GLY A 227 26.93 -49.82 48.52
C GLY A 227 27.52 -49.23 49.80
N PHE A 228 26.98 -48.11 50.30
CA PHE A 228 27.41 -47.43 51.54
C PHE A 228 26.41 -47.59 52.69
N ALA A 229 25.32 -48.35 52.52
CA ALA A 229 24.37 -48.61 53.59
C ALA A 229 25.08 -49.37 54.75
N PRO A 230 25.08 -48.85 55.99
CA PRO A 230 25.67 -49.56 57.12
C PRO A 230 24.89 -50.87 57.33
N LYS A 231 25.62 -51.98 57.50
CA LYS A 231 25.05 -53.25 57.93
C LYS A 231 24.22 -52.99 59.19
N LYS A 232 22.91 -53.24 59.13
CA LYS A 232 22.08 -53.34 60.33
C LYS A 232 22.58 -54.56 61.08
N ASP A 233 23.15 -54.32 62.26
CA ASP A 233 23.45 -55.35 63.24
C ASP A 233 22.15 -56.11 63.56
N GLU A 234 22.23 -57.44 63.48
CA GLU A 234 21.19 -58.34 63.97
C GLU A 234 21.18 -58.27 65.50
N GLU A 235 20.15 -57.66 66.09
CA GLU A 235 19.83 -57.81 67.51
C GLU A 235 18.95 -59.04 67.72
N GLU A 236 19.49 -59.98 68.50
CA GLU A 236 18.80 -61.08 69.19
C GLU A 236 17.47 -60.65 69.81
N LYS A 237 16.44 -61.47 69.60
CA LYS A 237 15.43 -61.73 70.63
C LYS A 237 15.21 -63.23 70.79
N VAL A 238 15.78 -63.72 71.89
CA VAL A 238 15.37 -64.92 72.64
C VAL A 238 13.93 -64.72 73.15
N ASN A 239 13.08 -65.74 73.05
CA ASN A 239 12.25 -66.27 74.14
C ASN A 239 11.25 -67.34 73.63
N ASP A 240 11.50 -68.57 74.09
CA ASP A 240 10.62 -69.55 74.74
C ASP A 240 9.11 -69.67 74.42
N GLU A 241 8.72 -70.96 74.37
CA GLU A 241 7.40 -71.65 74.33
C GLU A 241 6.79 -71.98 72.95
#